data_AF-A0A348Z6S9-F1
#
_entry.id   AF-A0A348Z6S9-F1
#
_cell.length_a   1.000
_cell.length_b   1.000
_cell.length_c   1.000
_cell.angle_alpha   90.00
_cell.angle_beta   90.00
_cell.angle_gamma   90.00
#
_symmetry.space_group_name_H-M   'P 1'
#
loop_
_entity.id
_entity.type
_entity.pdbx_description
1 polymer ?
#
loop_
_entity_poly.entity_id
_entity_poly.type
_entity_poly.pdbx_seq_one_letter_code
_entity_poly.pdbx_strand_id
1 'polypeptide(L)'
;MEDISKISTSIDNLTALISSSLDKINESSSESASDPSTLLSLKSELLSLTEITTSLNVLKTQLNLLALNDYEVLYVSNCISPLLQILIQLSNTSYLTMGTTQLLNNSTITKRKTSKLKKAEKTAYKILEQINCLYPVLECRIYNFINNICNCED
;
A
#
# COMPACT_ATOMS: atom_id res chain seq x y z
N MET A 1 -4.11 6.97 8.18
CA MET A 1 -4.12 8.26 7.43
C MET A 1 -4.56 9.45 8.30
N GLU A 2 -5.47 9.26 9.27
CA GLU A 2 -5.94 10.30 10.20
C GLU A 2 -4.81 10.91 11.07
N ASP A 3 -3.85 10.10 11.53
CA ASP A 3 -2.74 10.57 12.37
C ASP A 3 -1.76 11.48 11.62
N ILE A 4 -1.53 11.21 10.32
CA ILE A 4 -0.68 12.05 9.46
C ILE A 4 -1.33 13.43 9.25
N SER A 5 -2.66 13.48 9.13
CA SER A 5 -3.42 14.73 9.04
C SER A 5 -3.29 15.56 10.33
N LYS A 6 -3.43 14.93 11.50
CA LYS A 6 -3.27 15.61 12.81
C LYS A 6 -1.85 16.15 13.02
N ILE A 7 -0.83 15.40 12.62
CA ILE A 7 0.58 15.84 12.64
C ILE A 7 0.77 17.02 11.69
N SER A 8 0.21 16.95 10.49
CA SER A 8 0.27 18.01 9.48
C SER A 8 -0.26 19.34 10.00
N THR A 9 -1.45 19.34 10.60
CA THR A 9 -2.06 20.55 11.19
C THR A 9 -1.25 21.10 12.36
N SER A 10 -0.64 20.22 13.16
CA SER A 10 0.19 20.64 14.30
C SER A 10 1.48 21.34 13.85
N ILE A 11 2.12 20.86 12.77
CA ILE A 11 3.30 21.49 12.17
C ILE A 11 2.95 22.87 11.58
N ASP A 12 1.80 22.99 10.91
CA ASP A 12 1.36 24.27 10.32
C ASP A 12 1.11 25.33 11.41
N ASN A 13 0.46 24.92 12.52
CA ASN A 13 0.23 25.79 13.68
C ASN A 13 1.54 26.23 14.35
N LEU A 14 2.51 25.31 14.50
CA LEU A 14 3.82 25.65 15.06
C LEU A 14 4.59 26.63 14.16
N THR A 15 4.54 26.44 12.84
CA THR A 15 5.18 27.35 11.87
C THR A 15 4.60 28.77 12.00
N ALA A 16 3.27 28.89 12.10
CA ALA A 16 2.60 30.19 12.24
C ALA A 16 2.95 30.89 13.57
N LEU A 17 3.03 30.14 14.67
CA LEU A 17 3.39 30.67 15.99
C LEU A 17 4.83 31.16 16.06
N ILE A 18 5.77 30.45 15.43
CA ILE A 18 7.19 30.82 15.37
C ILE A 18 7.35 32.12 14.57
N SER A 19 6.75 32.21 13.38
CA SER A 19 6.81 33.43 12.55
C SER A 19 6.22 34.65 13.26
N SER A 20 5.03 34.50 13.88
CA SER A 20 4.41 35.59 14.64
C SER A 20 5.26 36.05 15.83
N SER A 21 5.98 35.13 16.48
CA SER A 21 6.86 35.46 17.60
C SER A 21 8.13 36.18 17.12
N LEU A 22 8.65 35.81 15.94
CA LEU A 22 9.82 36.45 15.33
C LEU A 22 9.51 37.91 14.93
N ASP A 23 8.32 38.15 14.38
CA ASP A 23 7.84 39.48 14.02
C ASP A 23 7.71 40.38 15.25
N LYS A 24 7.09 39.88 16.33
CA LYS A 24 6.98 40.61 17.60
C LYS A 24 8.33 40.95 18.22
N ILE A 25 9.32 40.05 18.12
CA ILE A 25 10.68 40.31 18.62
C ILE A 25 11.36 41.40 17.78
N ASN A 26 11.21 41.37 16.46
CA ASN A 26 11.77 42.40 15.58
C ASN A 26 11.11 43.78 15.82
N GLU A 27 9.80 43.83 16.08
CA GLU A 27 9.09 45.07 16.46
C GLU A 27 9.50 45.58 17.86
N SER A 28 9.70 44.68 18.83
CA SER A 28 10.15 45.05 20.18
C SER A 28 11.61 45.53 20.25
N SER A 29 12.42 45.15 19.27
CA SER A 29 13.81 45.59 19.12
C SER A 29 13.92 47.07 18.70
N SER A 30 12.85 47.64 18.13
CA SER A 30 12.76 49.06 17.80
C SER A 30 12.31 49.96 18.96
N GLU A 31 11.74 49.42 20.04
CA GLU A 31 11.05 50.23 21.07
C GLU A 31 11.46 49.97 22.54
N SER A 32 12.38 49.07 22.89
CA SER A 32 12.66 48.77 24.32
C SER A 32 14.12 48.56 24.73
N ALA A 33 14.45 49.03 25.95
CA ALA A 33 15.72 48.87 26.64
C ALA A 33 15.87 47.48 27.29
N SER A 34 15.80 46.42 26.48
CA SER A 34 16.10 45.04 26.90
C SER A 34 17.60 44.75 26.74
N ASP A 35 18.19 43.91 27.60
CA ASP A 35 19.61 43.50 27.48
C ASP A 35 19.86 42.91 26.08
N PRO A 36 20.70 43.55 25.23
CA PRO A 36 20.91 43.14 23.84
C PRO A 36 21.36 41.68 23.69
N SER A 37 22.07 41.17 24.70
CA SER A 37 22.59 39.80 24.72
C SER A 37 21.49 38.74 24.83
N THR A 38 20.45 39.01 25.63
CA THR A 38 19.32 38.09 25.84
C THR A 38 18.42 38.07 24.61
N LEU A 39 18.21 39.24 23.99
CA LEU A 39 17.42 39.37 22.76
C LEU A 39 18.09 38.68 21.58
N LEU A 40 19.43 38.79 21.46
CA LEU A 40 20.23 38.05 20.47
C LEU A 40 20.14 36.52 20.68
N SER A 41 20.18 36.04 21.93
CA SER A 41 20.06 34.61 22.25
C SER A 41 18.69 34.07 21.85
N LEU A 42 17.60 34.76 22.24
CA LEU A 42 16.23 34.37 21.89
C LEU A 42 15.99 34.39 20.38
N LYS A 43 16.56 35.37 19.67
CA LYS A 43 16.50 35.42 18.21
C LYS A 43 17.24 34.26 17.56
N SER A 44 18.41 33.88 18.08
CA SER A 44 19.17 32.73 17.59
C SER A 44 18.43 31.41 17.84
N GLU A 45 17.84 31.24 19.02
CA GLU A 45 17.03 30.06 19.35
C GLU A 45 15.79 29.96 18.45
N LEU A 46 15.09 31.07 18.21
CA LEU A 46 13.89 31.08 17.35
C LEU A 46 14.23 30.82 15.87
N LEU A 47 15.38 31.30 15.40
CA LEU A 47 15.90 30.95 14.06
C LEU A 47 16.21 29.45 13.97
N SER A 48 16.84 28.85 14.98
CA SER A 48 17.09 27.40 15.00
C SER A 48 15.80 26.58 15.00
N LEU A 49 14.77 27.06 15.71
CA LEU A 49 13.46 26.41 15.72
C LEU A 49 12.76 26.53 14.36
N THR A 50 12.94 27.67 13.67
CA THR A 50 12.45 27.87 12.31
C THR A 50 13.10 26.89 11.32
N GLU A 51 14.41 26.64 11.44
CA GLU A 51 15.13 25.65 10.63
C GLU A 51 14.64 24.22 10.87
N ILE A 52 14.40 23.85 12.14
CA ILE A 52 13.82 22.55 12.52
C ILE A 52 12.42 22.40 11.93
N THR A 53 11.56 23.41 12.07
CA THR A 53 10.20 23.38 11.53
C THR A 53 10.19 23.34 10.00
N THR A 54 11.15 24.01 9.35
CA THR A 54 11.32 23.94 7.89
C THR A 54 11.72 22.54 7.45
N SER A 55 12.64 21.90 8.18
CA SER A 55 13.05 20.52 7.94
C SER A 55 11.89 19.54 8.16
N LEU A 56 11.05 19.76 9.18
CA LEU A 56 9.82 19.00 9.40
C LEU A 56 8.80 19.20 8.28
N ASN A 57 8.67 20.42 7.74
CA ASN A 57 7.82 20.69 6.58
C ASN A 57 8.33 20.02 5.31
N VAL A 58 9.65 19.99 5.09
CA VAL A 58 10.25 19.23 3.97
C VAL A 58 9.98 17.74 4.12
N LEU A 59 10.16 17.17 5.32
CA LEU A 59 9.84 15.77 5.60
C LEU A 59 8.35 15.49 5.42
N LYS A 60 7.46 16.41 5.83
CA LYS A 60 6.02 16.34 5.59
C LYS A 60 5.71 16.36 4.09
N THR A 61 6.31 17.25 3.31
CA THR A 61 6.15 17.29 1.85
C THR A 61 6.66 16.01 1.21
N GLN A 62 7.81 15.48 1.65
CA GLN A 62 8.33 14.21 1.18
C GLN A 62 7.42 13.04 1.54
N LEU A 63 6.88 12.98 2.76
CA LEU A 63 5.89 11.99 3.19
C LEU A 63 4.59 12.08 2.39
N ASN A 64 4.15 13.28 2.02
CA ASN A 64 2.97 13.49 1.19
C ASN A 64 3.24 13.22 -0.31
N LEU A 65 4.51 13.30 -0.74
CA LEU A 65 4.97 12.95 -2.08
C LEU A 65 5.33 11.46 -2.22
N LEU A 66 5.41 10.71 -1.12
CA LEU A 66 5.28 9.25 -1.18
C LEU A 66 3.87 8.98 -1.74
N ALA A 67 3.78 8.81 -3.06
CA ALA A 67 2.65 8.16 -3.70
C ALA A 67 2.36 6.88 -2.90
N LEU A 68 1.09 6.57 -2.66
CA LEU A 68 0.64 5.37 -1.97
C LEU A 68 1.62 4.19 -2.18
N ASN A 69 2.46 4.04 -1.16
CA ASN A 69 2.99 2.80 -0.64
C ASN A 69 3.69 1.88 -1.66
N ASP A 70 4.95 2.18 -2.01
CA ASP A 70 5.85 1.26 -2.75
C ASP A 70 5.79 -0.17 -2.18
N TYR A 71 5.62 -0.31 -0.86
CA TYR A 71 5.46 -1.59 -0.18
C TYR A 71 4.14 -2.30 -0.55
N GLU A 72 3.01 -1.60 -0.66
CA GLU A 72 1.74 -2.20 -1.14
C GLU A 72 1.84 -2.62 -2.59
N VAL A 73 2.43 -1.78 -3.44
CA VAL A 73 2.66 -2.11 -4.86
C VAL A 73 3.56 -3.34 -4.96
N LEU A 74 4.64 -3.40 -4.18
CA LEU A 74 5.51 -4.56 -4.08
C LEU A 74 4.78 -5.78 -3.52
N TYR A 75 3.90 -5.61 -2.51
CA TYR A 75 3.12 -6.70 -1.94
C TYR A 75 2.14 -7.28 -2.96
N VAL A 76 1.40 -6.44 -3.68
CA VAL A 76 0.51 -6.89 -4.75
C VAL A 76 1.31 -7.60 -5.84
N SER A 77 2.39 -6.98 -6.31
CA SER A 77 3.24 -7.52 -7.39
C SER A 77 3.89 -8.86 -7.02
N ASN A 78 4.35 -9.02 -5.78
CA ASN A 78 5.11 -10.20 -5.36
C ASN A 78 4.26 -11.29 -4.69
N CYS A 79 3.15 -10.92 -4.04
CA CYS A 79 2.38 -11.85 -3.20
C CYS A 79 0.98 -12.15 -3.72
N ILE A 80 0.30 -11.20 -4.39
CA ILE A 80 -1.07 -11.39 -4.89
C ILE A 80 -1.06 -11.78 -6.37
N SER A 81 -0.42 -10.97 -7.21
CA SER A 81 -0.41 -11.15 -8.67
C SER A 81 0.10 -12.52 -9.13
N PRO A 82 1.21 -13.08 -8.60
CA PRO A 82 1.70 -14.37 -9.07
C PRO A 82 0.75 -15.50 -8.71
N LEU A 83 0.17 -15.46 -7.51
CA LEU A 83 -0.77 -16.48 -7.04
C LEU A 83 -2.08 -16.42 -7.83
N LEU A 84 -2.57 -15.22 -8.11
CA LEU A 84 -3.73 -15.00 -8.98
C LEU A 84 -3.47 -15.50 -10.41
N GLN A 85 -2.30 -15.20 -10.98
CA GLN A 85 -1.92 -15.69 -12.31
C GLN A 85 -1.88 -17.22 -12.37
N ILE A 86 -1.31 -17.89 -11.36
CA ILE A 86 -1.29 -19.35 -11.26
C ILE A 86 -2.72 -19.89 -11.21
N LEU A 87 -3.60 -19.31 -10.38
CA LEU A 87 -5.00 -19.71 -10.28
C LEU A 87 -5.74 -19.57 -11.61
N ILE A 88 -5.53 -18.47 -12.34
CA ILE A 88 -6.11 -18.26 -13.67
C ILE A 88 -5.60 -19.33 -14.66
N GLN A 89 -4.29 -19.58 -14.69
CA GLN A 89 -3.69 -20.55 -15.59
C GLN A 89 -4.19 -21.98 -15.30
N LEU A 90 -4.27 -22.37 -14.02
CA LEU A 90 -4.79 -23.68 -13.60
C LEU A 90 -6.27 -23.81 -13.97
N SER A 91 -7.07 -22.77 -13.70
CA SER A 91 -8.51 -22.76 -14.02
C SER A 91 -8.74 -22.92 -15.53
N ASN A 92 -8.01 -22.16 -16.34
CA ASN A 92 -8.08 -22.25 -17.80
C ASN A 92 -7.63 -23.63 -18.30
N THR A 93 -6.54 -24.16 -17.75
CA THR A 93 -6.02 -25.47 -18.13
C THR A 93 -7.01 -26.59 -17.79
N SER A 94 -7.62 -26.55 -16.60
CA SER A 94 -8.64 -27.51 -16.19
C SER A 94 -9.87 -27.44 -17.10
N TYR A 95 -10.38 -26.24 -17.35
CA TYR A 95 -11.53 -26.01 -18.22
C TYR A 95 -11.30 -26.53 -19.64
N LEU A 96 -10.17 -26.17 -20.26
CA LEU A 96 -9.83 -26.61 -21.61
C LEU A 96 -9.60 -28.13 -21.67
N THR A 97 -8.96 -28.72 -20.67
CA THR A 97 -8.75 -30.17 -20.59
C THR A 97 -10.09 -30.91 -20.48
N MET A 98 -11.02 -30.41 -19.67
CA MET A 98 -12.33 -31.02 -19.51
C MET A 98 -13.18 -30.89 -20.78
N GLY A 99 -13.20 -29.70 -21.38
CA GLY A 99 -13.94 -29.43 -22.61
C GLY A 99 -13.43 -30.27 -23.79
N THR A 100 -12.12 -30.34 -23.99
CA THR A 100 -11.51 -31.19 -25.02
C THR A 100 -11.79 -32.68 -24.77
N THR A 101 -11.74 -33.12 -23.51
CA THR A 101 -12.05 -34.52 -23.17
C THR A 101 -13.51 -34.86 -23.44
N GLN A 102 -14.45 -33.97 -23.11
CA GLN A 102 -15.86 -34.14 -23.42
C GLN A 102 -16.12 -34.20 -24.93
N LEU A 103 -15.52 -33.32 -25.71
CA LEU A 103 -15.61 -33.33 -27.18
C LEU A 103 -15.13 -34.66 -27.77
N LEU A 104 -13.97 -35.16 -27.30
CA LEU A 104 -13.42 -36.43 -27.76
C LEU A 104 -14.26 -37.63 -27.31
N ASN A 105 -14.85 -37.59 -26.11
CA ASN A 105 -15.70 -38.67 -25.62
C ASN A 105 -17.04 -38.75 -26.39
N ASN A 106 -17.52 -37.61 -26.89
CA ASN A 106 -18.74 -37.52 -27.69
C ASN A 106 -18.51 -37.76 -29.20
N SER A 107 -17.24 -37.76 -29.64
CA SER A 107 -16.88 -38.05 -31.02
C SER A 107 -17.26 -39.48 -31.43
N THR A 108 -17.80 -39.63 -32.64
CA THR A 108 -18.12 -40.92 -33.27
C THR A 108 -16.87 -41.65 -33.77
N ILE A 109 -15.75 -40.94 -33.94
CA ILE A 109 -14.48 -41.47 -34.45
C ILE A 109 -13.61 -42.01 -33.31
N THR A 110 -13.72 -41.39 -32.12
CA THR A 110 -12.90 -41.75 -30.97
C THR A 110 -13.60 -42.86 -30.18
N LYS A 111 -12.89 -43.97 -29.89
CA LYS A 111 -13.45 -45.00 -29.02
C LYS A 111 -13.73 -44.41 -27.64
N ARG A 112 -15.01 -44.42 -27.23
CA ARG A 112 -15.43 -44.06 -25.86
C ARG A 112 -14.59 -44.85 -24.84
N LYS A 113 -14.12 -44.17 -23.80
CA LYS A 113 -13.35 -44.76 -22.68
C LYS A 113 -11.93 -45.28 -23.01
N THR A 114 -11.19 -44.64 -23.91
CA THR A 114 -9.73 -44.89 -23.95
C THR A 114 -9.09 -44.52 -22.61
N SER A 115 -8.05 -45.27 -22.21
CA SER A 115 -7.30 -45.00 -20.96
C SER A 115 -6.74 -43.57 -20.92
N LYS A 116 -6.44 -42.99 -22.09
CA LYS A 116 -5.96 -41.62 -22.26
C LYS A 116 -7.01 -40.57 -21.90
N LEU A 117 -8.26 -40.72 -22.33
CA LEU A 117 -9.36 -39.79 -21.98
C LEU A 117 -9.66 -39.82 -20.48
N LYS A 118 -9.75 -41.01 -19.89
CA LYS A 118 -9.89 -41.15 -18.43
C LYS A 118 -8.74 -40.51 -17.66
N LYS A 119 -7.52 -40.57 -18.21
CA LYS A 119 -6.34 -39.91 -17.62
C LYS A 119 -6.48 -38.38 -17.68
N ALA A 120 -6.99 -37.84 -18.80
CA ALA A 120 -7.21 -36.41 -18.96
C ALA A 120 -8.30 -35.88 -17.99
N GLU A 121 -9.42 -36.59 -17.84
CA GLU A 121 -10.45 -36.25 -16.83
C GLU A 121 -9.84 -36.22 -15.42
N LYS A 122 -9.09 -37.26 -15.04
CA LYS A 122 -8.39 -37.31 -13.75
C LYS A 122 -7.42 -36.15 -13.56
N THR A 123 -6.71 -35.74 -14.62
CA THR A 123 -5.82 -34.57 -14.55
C THR A 123 -6.60 -33.29 -14.29
N ALA A 124 -7.73 -33.06 -14.96
CA ALA A 124 -8.58 -31.90 -14.72
C ALA A 124 -9.07 -31.83 -13.26
N TYR A 125 -9.48 -32.97 -12.68
CA TYR A 125 -9.85 -33.04 -11.26
C TYR A 125 -8.67 -32.74 -10.33
N LYS A 126 -7.47 -33.24 -10.62
CA LYS A 126 -6.28 -32.90 -9.82
C LYS A 126 -5.94 -31.41 -9.88
N ILE A 127 -6.15 -30.76 -11.02
CA ILE A 127 -5.96 -29.31 -11.15
C ILE A 127 -7.00 -28.56 -10.30
N LEU A 128 -8.25 -29.02 -10.27
CA LEU A 128 -9.29 -28.47 -9.37
C LEU A 128 -8.91 -28.62 -7.89
N GLU A 129 -8.35 -29.75 -7.48
CA GLU A 129 -7.83 -29.93 -6.11
C GLU A 129 -6.70 -28.94 -5.79
N GLN A 130 -5.80 -28.67 -6.74
CA GLN A 130 -4.74 -27.67 -6.58
C GLN A 130 -5.32 -26.25 -6.45
N ILE A 131 -6.34 -25.91 -7.24
CA ILE A 131 -7.06 -24.64 -7.14
C ILE A 131 -7.67 -24.47 -5.74
N ASN A 132 -8.34 -25.50 -5.23
CA ASN A 132 -8.95 -25.48 -3.89
C ASN A 132 -7.91 -25.32 -2.77
N CYS A 133 -6.67 -25.75 -3.00
CA CYS A 133 -5.57 -25.54 -2.05
C CYS A 133 -5.02 -24.10 -2.10
N LEU A 134 -4.92 -23.52 -3.30
CA LEU A 134 -4.33 -22.19 -3.51
C LEU A 134 -5.31 -21.05 -3.23
N TYR A 135 -6.60 -21.26 -3.46
CA TYR A 135 -7.62 -20.22 -3.32
C TYR A 135 -7.70 -19.61 -1.89
N PRO A 136 -7.74 -20.40 -0.80
CA PRO A 136 -7.78 -19.84 0.56
C PRO A 136 -6.55 -18.99 0.90
N VAL A 137 -5.39 -19.33 0.33
CA VAL A 137 -4.16 -18.55 0.52
C VAL A 137 -4.27 -17.19 -0.17
N LEU A 138 -4.83 -17.15 -1.37
CA LEU A 138 -5.06 -15.90 -2.10
C LEU A 138 -6.11 -15.05 -1.39
N GLU A 139 -7.21 -15.65 -0.98
CA GLU A 139 -8.30 -15.02 -0.25
C GLU A 139 -7.79 -14.34 1.03
N CYS A 140 -7.01 -15.07 1.84
CA CYS A 140 -6.42 -14.52 3.06
C CYS A 140 -5.48 -13.33 2.78
N ARG A 141 -4.65 -13.41 1.73
CA ARG A 141 -3.75 -12.31 1.35
C ARG A 141 -4.51 -11.06 0.90
N ILE A 142 -5.56 -11.24 0.10
CA ILE A 142 -6.41 -10.13 -0.34
C ILE A 142 -7.15 -9.52 0.85
N TYR A 143 -7.73 -10.34 1.72
CA TYR A 143 -8.43 -9.88 2.91
C TYR A 143 -7.52 -9.03 3.82
N ASN A 144 -6.32 -9.54 4.13
CA ASN A 144 -5.34 -8.79 4.93
C ASN A 144 -4.90 -7.49 4.24
N PHE A 145 -4.72 -7.51 2.92
CA PHE A 145 -4.37 -6.33 2.15
C PHE A 145 -5.47 -5.25 2.21
N ILE A 146 -6.74 -5.65 2.03
CA ILE A 146 -7.88 -4.74 2.09
C ILE A 146 -8.06 -4.19 3.51
N ASN A 147 -7.98 -5.02 4.55
CA ASN A 147 -8.13 -4.56 5.93
C ASN A 147 -7.04 -3.54 6.32
N ASN A 148 -5.79 -3.76 5.89
CA ASN A 148 -4.70 -2.84 6.18
C ASN A 148 -4.82 -1.49 5.44
N ILE A 149 -5.47 -1.47 4.28
CA ILE A 149 -5.62 -0.24 3.47
C ILE A 149 -6.89 0.52 3.84
N CYS A 150 -8.00 -0.20 4.00
CA CYS A 150 -9.30 0.42 4.14
C CYS A 150 -9.68 0.72 5.59
N ASN A 151 -8.95 0.21 6.61
CA ASN A 151 -9.38 0.27 8.02
C ASN A 151 -10.89 0.01 8.15
N CYS A 152 -11.41 -1.00 7.44
CA CYS A 152 -12.81 -1.35 7.57
C CYS A 152 -13.00 -1.95 8.98
N GLU A 153 -13.46 -1.12 9.91
CA GLU A 153 -14.02 -1.59 11.18
C GLU A 153 -15.26 -2.44 10.84
N ASP A 154 -15.28 -3.67 11.36
CA ASP A 154 -16.45 -4.57 11.30
C ASP A 154 -17.66 -3.99 12.04
#